data_AF-F7JS99-F1
#
_entry.id   AF-F7JS99-F1
#
_cell.length_a   1.000
_cell.length_b   1.000
_cell.length_c   1.000
_cell.angle_alpha   90.00
_cell.angle_beta   90.00
_cell.angle_gamma   90.00
#
_symmetry.space_group_name_H-M   'P 1'
#
loop_
_entity.id
_entity.type
_entity.pdbx_description
1 polymer ?
#
loop_
_entity_poly.entity_id
_entity_poly.type
_entity_poly.pdbx_seq_one_letter_code
_entity_poly.pdbx_strand_id
1 'polypeptide(L)' 'MNFDYITYSTPNTGARELIEDPAIRNSKIAFPEPEDLVNCETFRFLGDKYDAIYNQLWREVKSK' A
#
# COMPACT_ATOMS: atom_id res chain seq x y z
N MET A 1 -19.02 2.88 7.95
CA MET A 1 -17.87 2.04 8.38
C MET A 1 -16.59 2.87 8.28
N ASN A 2 -15.52 2.57 9.02
CA ASN A 2 -14.25 3.33 8.88
C ASN A 2 -13.73 3.37 7.43
N PHE A 3 -13.98 2.29 6.69
CA PHE A 3 -13.60 2.15 5.30
C PHE A 3 -14.14 3.27 4.39
N ASP A 4 -15.36 3.78 4.64
CA ASP A 4 -16.00 4.82 3.82
C ASP A 4 -15.28 6.19 3.92
N TYR A 5 -14.41 6.36 4.93
CA TYR A 5 -13.65 7.58 5.16
C TYR A 5 -12.20 7.51 4.72
N ILE A 6 -11.58 6.33 4.79
CA ILE A 6 -10.13 6.16 4.51
C ILE A 6 -9.86 5.44 3.20
N THR A 7 -10.79 4.60 2.72
CA THR A 7 -10.73 3.87 1.43
C THR A 7 -9.52 2.94 1.23
N TYR A 8 -8.69 2.74 2.26
CA TYR A 8 -7.58 1.78 2.23
C TYR A 8 -8.06 0.35 2.50
N SER A 9 -7.39 -0.60 1.85
CA SER A 9 -7.62 -2.03 2.01
C SER A 9 -7.45 -2.47 3.45
N THR A 10 -8.45 -3.17 3.99
CA THR A 10 -8.36 -3.78 5.31
C THR A 10 -7.66 -5.14 5.23
N PRO A 11 -6.72 -5.45 6.15
CA PRO A 11 -6.13 -6.79 6.24
C PRO A 11 -7.05 -7.79 6.94
N ASN A 12 -8.15 -7.34 7.55
CA ASN A 12 -9.10 -8.21 8.25
C ASN A 12 -10.17 -8.70 7.27
N THR A 13 -10.24 -10.02 7.06
CA THR A 13 -11.18 -10.66 6.13
C THR A 13 -12.64 -10.43 6.52
N GLY A 14 -13.00 -10.54 7.80
CA GLY A 14 -14.37 -10.25 8.26
C GLY A 14 -14.76 -8.78 8.06
N ALA A 15 -13.82 -7.85 8.22
CA ALA A 15 -14.07 -6.45 7.92
C ALA A 15 -14.29 -6.21 6.41
N ARG A 16 -13.61 -6.95 5.54
CA ARG A 16 -13.82 -6.90 4.08
C ARG A 16 -15.24 -7.38 3.71
N GLU A 17 -15.73 -8.44 4.34
CA GLU A 17 -17.08 -8.98 4.10
C GLU A 17 -18.18 -7.97 4.44
N LEU A 18 -17.92 -7.07 5.40
CA LEU A 18 -18.88 -6.05 5.81
C LEU A 18 -18.96 -4.87 4.82
N ILE A 19 -17.99 -4.67 3.91
CA ILE A 19 -17.95 -3.55 2.94
C ILE A 19 -19.19 -3.59 2.04
N GLU A 20 -20.18 -2.71 2.26
CA GLU A 20 -21.48 -2.77 1.58
C GLU A 20 -21.39 -2.59 0.06
N ASP A 21 -20.46 -1.75 -0.42
CA ASP A 21 -20.27 -1.52 -1.85
C ASP A 21 -19.55 -2.72 -2.52
N PRO A 22 -20.22 -3.49 -3.40
CA PRO A 22 -19.63 -4.64 -4.04
C PRO A 22 -18.52 -4.27 -5.03
N ALA A 23 -18.54 -3.07 -5.63
CA ALA A 23 -17.49 -2.62 -6.52
C ALA A 23 -16.17 -2.45 -5.77
N ILE A 24 -16.25 -2.04 -4.51
CA ILE A 24 -15.06 -1.89 -3.66
C ILE A 24 -14.68 -3.22 -3.00
N ARG A 25 -15.64 -3.96 -2.44
CA ARG A 25 -15.40 -5.27 -1.81
C ARG A 25 -14.65 -6.25 -2.73
N ASN A 26 -14.97 -6.19 -4.03
CA ASN A 26 -14.43 -7.07 -5.07
C ASN A 26 -13.40 -6.38 -5.98
N SER A 27 -12.97 -5.16 -5.64
CA SER A 27 -11.97 -4.44 -6.44
C SER A 27 -10.63 -5.15 -6.38
N LYS A 28 -10.08 -5.55 -7.53
CA LYS A 28 -8.69 -6.05 -7.64
C LYS A 28 -7.64 -4.98 -7.38
N ILE A 29 -8.01 -3.70 -7.43
CA ILE A 29 -7.09 -2.60 -7.10
C ILE A 29 -6.90 -2.53 -5.59
N ALA A 30 -7.99 -2.64 -4.82
CA ALA A 30 -7.94 -2.61 -3.37
C ALA A 30 -7.54 -3.98 -2.79
N PHE A 31 -8.06 -5.06 -3.36
CA PHE A 31 -7.85 -6.43 -2.90
C PHE A 31 -7.35 -7.29 -4.06
N PRO A 32 -6.08 -7.10 -4.49
CA PRO A 32 -5.46 -7.90 -5.55
C PRO A 32 -5.35 -9.37 -5.17
N GLU A 33 -5.23 -10.24 -6.17
CA GLU A 33 -4.90 -11.65 -5.95
C GLU A 33 -3.38 -11.82 -5.74
N PRO A 34 -2.90 -12.91 -5.13
CA PRO A 34 -1.47 -13.12 -4.89
C PRO A 34 -0.60 -13.03 -6.15
N GLU A 35 -1.11 -13.47 -7.30
CA GLU A 35 -0.40 -13.42 -8.58
C GLU A 35 -0.17 -11.98 -9.07
N ASP A 36 -1.10 -11.07 -8.73
CA ASP A 36 -0.99 -9.65 -9.06
C ASP A 36 0.13 -8.96 -8.27
N LEU A 37 0.61 -9.59 -7.18
CA LEU A 37 1.62 -9.04 -6.26
C LEU A 37 3.03 -9.59 -6.46
N VAL A 38 3.25 -10.57 -7.35
CA VAL A 38 4.54 -11.24 -7.54
C VAL A 38 5.70 -10.29 -7.86
N ASN A 39 5.42 -9.18 -8.53
CA ASN A 39 6.40 -8.17 -8.91
C ASN A 39 6.42 -6.95 -7.97
N CYS A 40 5.65 -6.99 -6.88
CA CYS A 40 5.67 -5.96 -5.85
C CYS A 40 6.72 -6.29 -4.79
N GLU A 41 7.24 -5.26 -4.12
CA GLU A 41 8.21 -5.41 -3.04
C GLU A 41 7.77 -4.66 -1.78
N THR A 42 8.13 -5.22 -0.62
CA THR A 42 8.06 -4.51 0.66
C THR A 42 9.43 -3.91 0.95
N PHE A 43 9.47 -2.65 1.38
CA PHE A 43 10.73 -2.02 1.76
C PHE A 43 11.43 -2.81 2.87
N ARG A 44 12.74 -2.95 2.72
CA ARG A 44 13.62 -3.56 3.72
C ARG A 44 14.40 -2.46 4.41
N PHE A 45 14.66 -2.65 5.70
CA PHE A 45 15.61 -1.79 6.38
C PHE A 45 17.01 -2.01 5.80
N LEU A 46 17.62 -0.94 5.27
CA LEU A 46 18.92 -1.00 4.59
C LEU A 46 20.08 -0.52 5.48
N GLY A 47 19.78 -0.01 6.68
CA GLY A 47 20.75 0.56 7.59
C GLY A 47 21.06 2.03 7.29
N ASP A 48 21.55 2.74 8.30
CA ASP A 48 21.68 4.20 8.33
C ASP A 48 22.45 4.77 7.12
N LYS A 49 23.50 4.07 6.67
CA LYS A 49 24.29 4.49 5.51
C LYS A 49 23.45 4.61 4.25
N TYR A 50 22.62 3.60 3.96
CA TYR A 50 21.85 3.56 2.73
C TYR A 50 20.59 4.43 2.84
N ASP A 51 19.98 4.51 4.03
CA ASP A 51 18.89 5.45 4.28
C ASP A 51 19.33 6.91 4.06
N ALA A 52 20.56 7.28 4.46
CA ALA A 52 21.11 8.60 4.21
C ALA A 52 21.27 8.89 2.71
N ILE A 53 21.74 7.91 1.93
CA ILE A 53 21.90 8.04 0.47
C ILE A 53 20.53 8.25 -0.20
N TYR A 54 19.54 7.39 0.11
CA TYR A 54 18.19 7.53 -0.46
C TYR A 54 17.55 8.88 -0.13
N ASN A 55 17.72 9.35 1.11
CA ASN A 55 17.21 10.65 1.53
C ASN A 55 17.90 11.82 0.82
N GLN A 56 19.22 11.75 0.59
CA GLN A 56 19.95 12.76 -0.18
C GLN A 56 19.40 12.83 -1.61
N LEU A 57 19.33 11.70 -2.31
CA LEU A 57 18.85 11.65 -3.69
C LEU A 57 17.41 12.18 -3.79
N TRP A 58 16.55 11.86 -2.83
CA TRP A 58 15.18 12.40 -2.81
C TRP A 58 15.12 13.91 -2.60
N ARG A 59 16.02 14.49 -1.78
CA ARG A 59 16.11 15.94 -1.63
C ARG A 59 16.51 16.63 -2.92
N GLU A 60 17.46 16.06 -3.66
CA GLU A 60 17.89 16.58 -4.96
C GLU A 60 16.74 16.57 -5.99
N VAL A 61 15.87 15.54 -5.96
CA VAL A 61 14.64 15.49 -6.77
C VAL A 61 13.66 16.60 -6.37
N LYS A 62 13.46 16.82 -5.07
CA LYS A 62 12.48 17.81 -4.55
C LYS A 62 12.95 19.26 -4.60
N SER A 63 14.25 19.52 -4.72
CA SER A 63 14.80 20.88 -4.70
C SER A 63 14.75 21.60 -6.07
N LYS A 64 14.11 21.00 -7.07
CA LYS A 64 13.73 21.64 -8.33
C LYS A 64 12.35 22.27 -8.20
#